data_AF-A0A7S2U8Q5-F1
#
_entry.id   AF-A0A7S2U8Q5-F1
#
_cell.length_a   1.000
_cell.length_b   1.000
_cell.length_c   1.000
_cell.angle_alpha   90.00
_cell.angle_beta   90.00
_cell.angle_gamma   90.00
#
_symmetry.space_group_name_H-M   'P 1'
#
loop_
_entity.id
_entity.type
_entity.pdbx_description
1 polymer ?
#
loop_
_entity_poly.entity_id
_entity_poly.type
_entity_poly.pdbx_seq_one_letter_code
_entity_poly.pdbx_strand_id
1 'polypeptide(L)'
;ADSTATDAVSIPPQVEDMAVLSPSAVEGVLTDYVAACRLYGCEDRVNAGIMTSFRFGLPSLRPSGNFFDADMLALAEVLLEHCNGALSYIRRIDLSIAAKEGKEHGKSGIRSHGAFSLSKVISKSRHIEQLYLQGNRIGPYGSSAIFLAASTNDTLQTLTMRGCRAGERGALAFAKY
;
A
#
# COMPACT_ATOMS: atom_id res chain seq x y z
N ALA A 1 -14.53 0.46 -58.30
CA ALA A 1 -15.29 0.95 -57.14
C ALA A 1 -15.45 -0.25 -56.21
N ASP A 2 -14.41 -0.70 -55.53
CA ASP A 2 -13.67 -0.04 -54.44
C ASP A 2 -14.60 0.33 -53.28
N SER A 3 -14.57 -0.51 -52.24
CA SER A 3 -15.02 -0.20 -50.89
C SER A 3 -14.32 -1.15 -49.92
N THR A 4 -13.08 -0.81 -49.62
CA THR A 4 -12.32 -1.35 -48.49
C THR A 4 -13.02 -0.95 -47.19
N ALA A 5 -13.55 -1.93 -46.45
CA ALA A 5 -14.03 -1.73 -45.09
C ALA A 5 -12.81 -1.61 -44.17
N THR A 6 -12.50 -0.40 -43.74
CA THR A 6 -11.55 -0.14 -42.66
C THR A 6 -12.29 -0.27 -41.33
N ASP A 7 -12.09 -1.41 -40.66
CA ASP A 7 -12.46 -1.59 -39.25
C ASP A 7 -11.66 -0.59 -38.41
N ALA A 8 -12.34 0.49 -37.98
CA ALA A 8 -11.83 1.39 -36.98
C ALA A 8 -11.83 0.67 -35.62
N VAL A 9 -10.71 0.05 -35.28
CA VAL A 9 -10.43 -0.45 -33.93
C VAL A 9 -10.56 0.73 -32.98
N SER A 10 -11.64 0.74 -32.20
CA SER A 10 -11.85 1.69 -31.11
C SER A 10 -10.77 1.47 -30.06
N ILE A 11 -9.79 2.38 -30.04
CA ILE A 11 -8.76 2.47 -29.02
C ILE A 11 -9.48 2.77 -27.69
N PRO A 12 -9.27 2.00 -26.60
CA PRO A 12 -9.88 2.30 -25.32
C PRO A 12 -9.43 3.69 -24.83
N PRO A 13 -10.27 4.41 -24.07
CA PRO A 13 -9.97 5.77 -23.65
C PRO A 13 -8.65 5.82 -22.90
N GLN A 14 -7.87 6.82 -23.31
CA GLN A 14 -6.51 7.12 -22.89
C GLN A 14 -6.39 7.28 -21.37
N VAL A 15 -5.17 7.04 -20.92
CA VAL A 15 -4.65 7.21 -19.56
C VAL A 15 -4.71 8.70 -19.18
N GLU A 16 -5.90 9.22 -18.90
CA GLU A 16 -6.13 10.64 -18.60
C GLU A 16 -6.69 10.79 -17.18
N ASP A 17 -5.84 10.51 -16.19
CA ASP A 17 -5.86 11.17 -14.87
C ASP A 17 -4.68 10.69 -13.98
N MET A 18 -3.50 10.50 -14.58
CA MET A 18 -2.29 10.45 -13.74
C MET A 18 -2.04 11.87 -13.28
N ALA A 19 -2.30 12.16 -11.99
CA ALA A 19 -1.81 13.37 -11.35
C ALA A 19 -0.28 13.40 -11.54
N VAL A 20 0.17 14.15 -12.55
CA VAL A 20 1.60 14.27 -12.86
C VAL A 20 2.19 15.12 -11.74
N LEU A 21 2.77 14.44 -10.75
CA LEU A 21 3.61 15.08 -9.75
C LEU A 21 4.67 15.93 -10.43
N SER A 22 4.95 17.11 -9.88
CA SER A 22 6.13 17.84 -10.30
C SER A 22 7.38 16.97 -10.06
N PRO A 23 8.38 16.99 -10.95
CA PRO A 23 9.62 16.23 -10.75
C PRO A 23 10.24 16.49 -9.36
N SER A 24 10.14 17.72 -8.85
CA SER A 24 10.60 18.09 -7.51
C SER A 24 9.85 17.38 -6.37
N ALA A 25 8.53 17.21 -6.49
CA ALA A 25 7.73 16.53 -5.47
C ALA A 25 8.04 15.03 -5.44
N VAL A 26 8.27 14.42 -6.62
CA VAL A 26 8.69 13.02 -6.71
C VAL A 26 10.05 12.81 -6.03
N GLU A 27 11.05 13.63 -6.35
CA GLU A 27 12.37 13.51 -5.73
C GLU A 27 12.32 13.73 -4.21
N GLY A 28 11.46 14.64 -3.73
CA GLY A 28 11.23 14.84 -2.30
C GLY A 28 10.73 13.57 -1.62
N VAL A 29 9.63 12.99 -2.12
CA VAL A 29 9.04 11.76 -1.56
C VAL A 29 10.03 10.58 -1.59
N LEU A 30 10.80 10.43 -2.67
CA LEU A 30 11.82 9.39 -2.76
C LEU A 30 12.95 9.60 -1.75
N THR A 31 13.37 10.85 -1.53
CA THR A 31 14.38 11.21 -0.54
C THR A 31 13.89 10.90 0.87
N ASP A 32 12.65 11.29 1.19
CA ASP A 32 12.01 11.00 2.48
C ASP A 32 11.91 9.50 2.72
N TYR A 33 11.55 8.72 1.70
CA TYR A 33 11.49 7.26 1.82
C TYR A 33 12.85 6.63 2.09
N VAL A 34 13.91 7.04 1.38
CA VAL A 34 15.27 6.55 1.66
C VAL A 34 15.74 6.96 3.05
N ALA A 35 15.41 8.18 3.49
CA ALA A 35 15.71 8.64 4.85
C ALA A 35 14.97 7.82 5.91
N ALA A 36 13.68 7.54 5.71
CA ALA A 36 12.89 6.69 6.58
C ALA A 36 13.46 5.25 6.63
N CYS A 37 13.89 4.68 5.50
CA CYS A 37 14.53 3.36 5.49
C CYS A 37 15.78 3.32 6.38
N ARG A 38 16.62 4.37 6.37
CA ARG A 38 17.78 4.48 7.28
C ARG A 38 17.36 4.60 8.74
N LEU A 39 16.28 5.33 9.03
CA LEU A 39 15.78 5.50 10.39
C LEU A 39 15.31 4.17 11.00
N TYR A 40 14.65 3.33 10.20
CA TYR A 40 14.12 2.04 10.64
C TYR A 40 15.08 0.84 10.42
N GLY A 41 16.31 1.08 9.95
CA GLY A 41 17.33 0.04 9.79
C GLY A 41 17.07 -0.91 8.61
N CYS A 42 16.42 -0.43 7.55
CA CYS A 42 16.18 -1.18 6.32
C CYS A 42 16.78 -0.52 5.06
N GLU A 43 17.78 0.34 5.23
CA GLU A 43 18.50 1.04 4.15
C GLU A 43 19.21 0.09 3.17
N ASP A 44 19.65 -1.08 3.64
CA ASP A 44 20.25 -2.10 2.77
C ASP A 44 19.22 -2.79 1.86
N ARG A 45 17.92 -2.54 2.10
CA ARG A 45 16.79 -3.20 1.43
C ARG A 45 15.70 -2.20 1.02
N VAL A 46 16.09 -1.04 0.49
CA VAL A 46 15.12 -0.10 -0.10
C VAL A 46 14.27 -0.81 -1.15
N ASN A 47 12.95 -0.79 -0.97
CA ASN A 47 12.06 -1.63 -1.77
C ASN A 47 11.86 -1.03 -3.17
N ALA A 48 12.31 -1.74 -4.20
CA ALA A 48 12.22 -1.27 -5.59
C ALA A 48 10.78 -1.04 -6.05
N GLY A 49 9.84 -1.92 -5.71
CA GLY A 49 8.42 -1.76 -6.05
C GLY A 49 7.79 -0.50 -5.45
N ILE A 50 8.20 -0.12 -4.23
CA ILE A 50 7.79 1.14 -3.61
C ILE A 50 8.39 2.34 -4.36
N MET A 51 9.70 2.31 -4.62
CA MET A 51 10.39 3.36 -5.37
C MET A 51 9.78 3.57 -6.76
N THR A 52 9.48 2.48 -7.48
CA THR A 52 8.80 2.52 -8.78
C THR A 52 7.40 3.13 -8.66
N SER A 53 6.63 2.73 -7.64
CA SER A 53 5.28 3.27 -7.42
C SER A 53 5.30 4.79 -7.20
N PHE A 54 6.24 5.27 -6.37
CA PHE A 54 6.41 6.71 -6.12
C PHE A 54 6.95 7.46 -7.34
N ARG A 55 7.96 6.90 -8.02
CA ARG A 55 8.63 7.53 -9.16
C ARG A 55 7.68 7.78 -10.32
N PHE A 56 6.80 6.81 -10.59
CA PHE A 56 5.93 6.82 -11.75
C PHE A 56 4.47 7.14 -11.42
N GLY A 57 4.15 7.54 -10.19
CA GLY A 57 2.78 7.93 -9.84
C GLY A 57 1.78 6.78 -9.96
N LEU A 58 2.17 5.55 -9.63
CA LEU A 58 1.33 4.38 -9.85
C LEU A 58 0.17 4.33 -8.83
N PRO A 59 -1.09 4.13 -9.26
CA PRO A 59 -2.23 4.10 -8.34
C PRO A 59 -2.23 2.86 -7.43
N SER A 60 -1.44 1.85 -7.78
CA SER A 60 -1.28 0.61 -7.01
C SER A 60 0.12 0.55 -6.43
N LEU A 61 0.23 0.79 -5.12
CA LEU A 61 1.45 0.62 -4.38
C LEU A 61 1.62 -0.86 -4.02
N ARG A 62 2.65 -1.49 -4.61
CA ARG A 62 2.99 -2.89 -4.36
C ARG A 62 4.50 -3.01 -4.13
N PRO A 63 4.95 -3.43 -2.94
CA PRO A 63 6.35 -3.74 -2.72
C PRO A 63 6.77 -4.95 -3.55
N SER A 64 8.06 -5.04 -3.87
CA SER A 64 8.68 -6.20 -4.53
C SER A 64 9.70 -6.84 -3.59
N GLY A 65 9.76 -8.16 -3.51
CA GLY A 65 10.73 -8.83 -2.65
C GLY A 65 10.32 -8.85 -1.17
N ASN A 66 11.34 -8.97 -0.33
CA ASN A 66 11.19 -9.01 1.12
C ASN A 66 10.57 -7.71 1.64
N PHE A 67 9.55 -7.83 2.49
CA PHE A 67 8.89 -6.68 3.09
C PHE A 67 8.35 -7.05 4.49
N PHE A 68 8.89 -6.41 5.52
CA PHE A 68 8.65 -6.72 6.94
C PHE A 68 8.14 -5.50 7.71
N ASP A 69 8.04 -5.63 9.04
CA ASP A 69 7.53 -4.56 9.91
C ASP A 69 8.37 -3.27 9.81
N ALA A 70 9.70 -3.36 9.70
CA ALA A 70 10.57 -2.20 9.56
C ALA A 70 10.31 -1.44 8.25
N ASP A 71 10.17 -2.17 7.14
CA ASP A 71 9.85 -1.60 5.83
C ASP A 71 8.48 -0.93 5.82
N MET A 72 7.50 -1.53 6.51
CA MET A 72 6.16 -0.97 6.67
C MET A 72 6.17 0.27 7.56
N LEU A 73 7.04 0.37 8.56
CA LEU A 73 7.19 1.58 9.36
C LEU A 73 7.76 2.74 8.51
N ALA A 74 8.84 2.47 7.77
CA ALA A 74 9.42 3.45 6.84
C ALA A 74 8.41 3.93 5.79
N LEU A 75 7.69 2.98 5.17
CA LEU A 75 6.64 3.30 4.21
C LEU A 75 5.49 4.08 4.86
N ALA A 76 5.05 3.69 6.06
CA ALA A 76 3.95 4.35 6.74
C ALA A 76 4.27 5.80 7.09
N GLU A 77 5.51 6.11 7.46
CA GLU A 77 5.94 7.49 7.74
C GLU A 77 5.76 8.39 6.51
N VAL A 78 6.29 7.96 5.36
CA VAL A 78 6.16 8.68 4.10
C VAL A 78 4.70 8.80 3.66
N LEU A 79 3.93 7.71 3.78
CA LEU A 79 2.51 7.76 3.46
C LEU A 79 1.76 8.70 4.39
N LEU A 80 2.03 8.72 5.69
CA LEU A 80 1.37 9.63 6.63
C LEU A 80 1.64 11.10 6.31
N GLU A 81 2.81 11.41 5.82
CA GLU A 81 3.19 12.77 5.40
C GLU A 81 2.54 13.17 4.08
N HIS A 82 2.52 12.26 3.10
CA HIS A 82 2.21 12.60 1.71
C HIS A 82 0.88 12.04 1.16
N CYS A 83 0.16 11.17 1.88
CA CYS A 83 -1.02 10.43 1.36
C CYS A 83 -2.19 11.30 0.87
N ASN A 84 -2.31 12.54 1.34
CA ASN A 84 -3.36 13.48 0.93
C ASN A 84 -2.81 14.64 0.08
N GLY A 85 -1.54 14.57 -0.31
CA GLY A 85 -0.86 15.57 -1.13
C GLY A 85 -0.19 14.88 -2.30
N ALA A 86 1.15 14.82 -2.27
CA ALA A 86 1.95 14.23 -3.33
C ALA A 86 1.53 12.79 -3.66
N LEU A 87 1.12 11.97 -2.69
CA LEU A 87 0.74 10.57 -2.89
C LEU A 87 -0.78 10.33 -2.99
N SER A 88 -1.57 11.37 -3.26
CA SER A 88 -3.05 11.29 -3.39
C SER A 88 -3.54 10.41 -4.55
N TYR A 89 -2.68 10.10 -5.52
CA TYR A 89 -2.99 9.19 -6.62
C TYR A 89 -3.03 7.71 -6.19
N ILE A 90 -2.49 7.35 -5.03
CA ILE A 90 -2.47 5.97 -4.55
C ILE A 90 -3.86 5.57 -4.09
N ARG A 91 -4.51 4.70 -4.87
CA ARG A 91 -5.84 4.16 -4.56
C ARG A 91 -5.78 2.76 -3.95
N ARG A 92 -4.69 2.03 -4.20
CA ARG A 92 -4.52 0.64 -3.75
C ARG A 92 -3.19 0.43 -3.04
N ILE A 93 -3.23 -0.23 -1.88
CA ILE A 93 -2.06 -0.80 -1.21
C ILE A 93 -2.17 -2.33 -1.24
N ASP A 94 -1.22 -2.98 -1.90
CA ASP A 94 -1.16 -4.43 -2.04
C ASP A 94 0.09 -5.01 -1.37
N LEU A 95 -0.08 -5.53 -0.15
CA LEU A 95 0.97 -6.21 0.61
C LEU A 95 0.82 -7.73 0.55
N SER A 96 0.06 -8.28 -0.40
CA SER A 96 -0.15 -9.73 -0.52
C SER A 96 1.14 -10.48 -0.86
N ILE A 97 2.06 -9.81 -1.53
CA ILE A 97 3.36 -10.38 -1.93
C ILE A 97 4.38 -10.37 -0.79
N ALA A 98 4.25 -9.44 0.17
CA ALA A 98 5.12 -9.34 1.33
C ALA A 98 5.19 -10.64 2.14
N ALA A 99 4.06 -11.36 2.23
CA ALA A 99 3.98 -12.64 2.94
C ALA A 99 4.54 -13.84 2.16
N LYS A 100 4.68 -13.70 0.83
CA LYS A 100 5.10 -14.78 -0.09
C LYS A 100 6.61 -14.80 -0.28
N GLU A 101 7.26 -13.65 -0.19
CA GLU A 101 8.68 -13.48 -0.52
C GLU A 101 9.50 -13.20 0.74
N GLY A 102 10.65 -13.87 0.86
CA GLY A 102 11.59 -13.64 1.95
C GLY A 102 11.20 -14.21 3.30
N LYS A 103 12.21 -14.34 4.16
CA LYS A 103 12.04 -14.59 5.59
C LYS A 103 13.10 -13.82 6.37
N GLU A 104 12.67 -13.10 7.40
CA GLU A 104 13.55 -12.48 8.38
C GLU A 104 13.33 -13.20 9.72
N HIS A 105 14.39 -13.81 10.26
CA HIS A 105 14.31 -14.62 11.48
C HIS A 105 13.20 -15.70 11.45
N GLY A 106 12.99 -16.33 10.28
CA GLY A 106 11.96 -17.35 10.07
C GLY A 106 10.53 -16.81 9.92
N LYS A 107 10.34 -15.50 9.84
CA LYS A 107 9.03 -14.83 9.70
C LYS A 107 8.92 -14.16 8.33
N SER A 108 7.76 -14.24 7.70
CA SER A 108 7.47 -13.60 6.42
C SER A 108 6.39 -12.53 6.57
N GLY A 109 6.47 -11.52 5.72
CA GLY A 109 5.52 -10.41 5.64
C GLY A 109 5.47 -9.53 6.88
N ILE A 110 4.45 -8.67 6.90
CA ILE A 110 4.16 -7.80 8.04
C ILE A 110 3.48 -8.56 9.17
N ARG A 111 3.71 -8.10 10.40
CA ARG A 111 3.07 -8.60 11.62
C ARG A 111 2.31 -7.45 12.32
N SER A 112 2.08 -7.58 13.62
CA SER A 112 1.25 -6.66 14.38
C SER A 112 1.74 -5.21 14.35
N HIS A 113 3.06 -4.97 14.32
CA HIS A 113 3.62 -3.62 14.38
C HIS A 113 3.47 -2.89 13.05
N GLY A 114 3.84 -3.54 11.94
CA GLY A 114 3.62 -2.98 10.59
C GLY A 114 2.13 -2.79 10.27
N ALA A 115 1.27 -3.70 10.71
CA ALA A 115 -0.17 -3.51 10.55
C ALA A 115 -0.73 -2.33 11.36
N PHE A 116 -0.18 -2.06 12.55
CA PHE A 116 -0.58 -0.92 13.36
C PHE A 116 -0.11 0.42 12.76
N SER A 117 1.09 0.47 12.16
CA SER A 117 1.50 1.69 11.43
C SER A 117 0.65 1.90 10.19
N LEU A 118 0.36 0.84 9.45
CA LEU A 118 -0.54 0.88 8.30
C LEU A 118 -1.95 1.31 8.68
N SER A 119 -2.50 0.89 9.82
CA SER A 119 -3.83 1.32 10.24
C SER A 119 -3.91 2.84 10.44
N LYS A 120 -2.83 3.48 10.92
CA LYS A 120 -2.77 4.95 11.02
C LYS A 120 -2.81 5.62 9.63
N VAL A 121 -2.11 5.04 8.66
CA VAL A 121 -2.15 5.52 7.26
C VAL A 121 -3.57 5.44 6.73
N ILE A 122 -4.23 4.31 6.92
CA ILE A 122 -5.62 4.12 6.49
C ILE A 122 -6.53 5.13 7.17
N SER A 123 -6.52 5.31 8.49
CA SER A 123 -7.37 6.30 9.15
C SER A 123 -7.16 7.74 8.67
N LYS A 124 -5.96 8.10 8.17
CA LYS A 124 -5.63 9.46 7.74
C LYS A 124 -5.87 9.72 6.25
N SER A 125 -5.71 8.70 5.41
CA SER A 125 -5.81 8.84 3.96
C SER A 125 -7.26 9.06 3.51
N ARG A 126 -7.45 9.93 2.52
CA ARG A 126 -8.73 10.19 1.87
C ARG A 126 -8.80 9.68 0.42
N HIS A 127 -7.86 8.83 0.03
CA HIS A 127 -7.73 8.36 -1.36
C HIS A 127 -7.57 6.85 -1.48
N ILE A 128 -7.15 6.16 -0.42
CA ILE A 128 -7.00 4.71 -0.45
C ILE A 128 -8.39 4.06 -0.43
N GLU A 129 -8.67 3.28 -1.47
CA GLU A 129 -9.91 2.56 -1.68
C GLU A 129 -9.75 1.05 -1.47
N GLN A 130 -8.54 0.53 -1.68
CA GLN A 130 -8.29 -0.91 -1.69
C GLN A 130 -7.06 -1.28 -0.86
N LEU A 131 -7.25 -2.19 0.09
CA LEU A 131 -6.21 -2.72 0.96
C LEU A 131 -6.17 -4.26 0.93
N TYR A 132 -5.06 -4.80 0.43
CA TYR A 132 -4.81 -6.23 0.33
C TYR A 132 -3.68 -6.67 1.26
N LEU A 133 -4.02 -7.51 2.24
CA LEU A 133 -3.12 -7.95 3.31
C LEU A 133 -2.94 -9.47 3.37
N GLN A 134 -3.42 -10.20 2.36
CA GLN A 134 -3.57 -11.66 2.45
C GLN A 134 -2.24 -12.37 2.77
N GLY A 135 -2.30 -13.35 3.66
CA GLY A 135 -1.15 -14.18 4.06
C GLY A 135 -0.21 -13.55 5.09
N ASN A 136 -0.29 -12.24 5.36
CA ASN A 136 0.56 -11.59 6.36
C ASN A 136 0.16 -11.98 7.78
N ARG A 137 1.10 -12.46 8.61
CA ARG A 137 0.80 -12.94 9.99
C ARG A 137 0.60 -11.78 10.98
N ILE A 138 -0.36 -10.91 10.69
CA ILE A 138 -0.68 -9.68 11.41
C ILE A 138 -1.12 -9.94 12.86
N GLY A 139 -1.83 -11.05 13.10
CA GLY A 139 -2.29 -11.39 14.44
C GLY A 139 -3.51 -10.56 14.89
N PRO A 140 -4.03 -10.82 16.11
CA PRO A 140 -5.26 -10.22 16.58
C PRO A 140 -5.16 -8.72 16.86
N TYR A 141 -4.03 -8.27 17.40
CA TYR A 141 -3.82 -6.85 17.70
C TYR A 141 -3.79 -6.00 16.43
N GLY A 142 -2.96 -6.35 15.46
CA GLY A 142 -2.87 -5.60 14.20
C GLY A 142 -4.16 -5.68 13.39
N SER A 143 -4.86 -6.82 13.42
CA SER A 143 -6.14 -6.95 12.70
C SER A 143 -7.21 -6.05 13.31
N SER A 144 -7.31 -5.99 14.64
CA SER A 144 -8.22 -5.06 15.32
C SER A 144 -7.94 -3.60 14.98
N ALA A 145 -6.67 -3.22 14.84
CA ALA A 145 -6.28 -1.86 14.45
C ALA A 145 -6.69 -1.54 13.01
N ILE A 146 -6.47 -2.46 12.07
CA ILE A 146 -6.87 -2.29 10.67
C ILE A 146 -8.39 -2.20 10.54
N PHE A 147 -9.16 -3.05 11.25
CA PHE A 147 -10.62 -2.98 11.22
C PHE A 147 -11.17 -1.67 11.80
N LEU A 148 -10.60 -1.19 12.91
CA LEU A 148 -10.98 0.12 13.47
C LEU A 148 -10.62 1.26 12.53
N ALA A 149 -9.47 1.19 11.86
CA ALA A 149 -9.10 2.20 10.87
C ALA A 149 -10.06 2.20 9.68
N ALA A 150 -10.41 1.01 9.18
CA ALA A 150 -11.38 0.82 8.12
C ALA A 150 -12.76 1.35 8.51
N SER A 151 -13.23 1.13 9.76
CA SER A 151 -14.54 1.65 10.22
C SER A 151 -14.62 3.17 10.29
N THR A 152 -13.46 3.84 10.37
CA THR A 152 -13.38 5.31 10.44
C THR A 152 -13.02 5.96 9.11
N ASN A 153 -12.71 5.16 8.08
CA ASN A 153 -12.28 5.67 6.79
C ASN A 153 -13.42 5.53 5.78
N ASP A 154 -13.89 6.67 5.26
CA ASP A 154 -15.02 6.71 4.32
C ASP A 154 -14.65 6.39 2.86
N THR A 155 -13.36 6.26 2.54
CA THR A 155 -12.88 6.00 1.18
C THR A 155 -12.52 4.53 0.94
N LEU A 156 -12.23 3.76 1.98
CA LEU A 156 -11.83 2.37 1.88
C LEU A 156 -13.04 1.50 1.52
N GLN A 157 -13.07 1.00 0.28
CA GLN A 157 -14.16 0.17 -0.24
C GLN A 157 -13.85 -1.32 -0.12
N THR A 158 -12.57 -1.70 -0.19
CA THR A 158 -12.16 -3.11 -0.20
C THR A 158 -11.05 -3.35 0.82
N LEU A 159 -11.31 -4.23 1.78
CA LEU A 159 -10.33 -4.75 2.72
C LEU A 159 -10.28 -6.27 2.64
N THR A 160 -9.10 -6.85 2.37
CA THR A 160 -8.93 -8.31 2.38
C THR A 160 -7.81 -8.74 3.32
N MET A 161 -8.18 -9.53 4.34
CA MET A 161 -7.27 -10.01 5.39
C MET A 161 -7.25 -11.55 5.49
N ARG A 162 -7.45 -12.25 4.36
CA ARG A 162 -7.46 -13.72 4.34
C ARG A 162 -6.11 -14.26 4.81
N GLY A 163 -6.12 -15.15 5.79
CA GLY A 163 -4.90 -15.77 6.32
C GLY A 163 -4.10 -14.86 7.26
N CYS A 164 -4.67 -13.74 7.75
CA CYS A 164 -3.94 -12.78 8.59
C CYS A 164 -3.83 -13.13 10.08
N ARG A 165 -4.37 -14.28 10.49
CA ARG A 165 -4.44 -14.72 11.90
C ARG A 165 -5.12 -13.69 12.81
N ALA A 166 -6.25 -13.13 12.36
CA ALA A 166 -7.00 -12.10 13.08
C ALA A 166 -7.50 -12.56 14.47
N GLY A 167 -7.69 -13.86 14.67
CA GLY A 167 -8.17 -14.41 15.96
C GLY A 167 -9.54 -13.85 16.37
N GLU A 168 -9.98 -14.17 17.58
CA GLU A 168 -11.28 -13.74 18.10
C GLU A 168 -11.38 -12.21 18.20
N ARG A 169 -10.36 -11.55 18.77
CA ARG A 169 -10.36 -10.08 18.89
C ARG A 169 -10.46 -9.38 17.54
N GLY A 170 -9.75 -9.85 16.52
CA GLY A 170 -9.85 -9.28 15.16
C GLY A 170 -11.22 -9.55 14.54
N ALA A 171 -11.79 -10.75 14.75
CA ALA A 171 -13.15 -11.06 14.28
C ALA A 171 -14.22 -10.19 14.97
N LEU A 172 -14.09 -9.92 16.27
CA LEU A 172 -14.98 -9.02 17.01
C LEU A 172 -14.88 -7.58 16.53
N ALA A 173 -13.68 -7.10 16.17
CA ALA A 173 -13.52 -5.78 15.58
C ALA A 173 -14.19 -5.70 14.20
N PHE A 174 -14.11 -6.76 13.40
CA PHE A 174 -14.83 -6.86 12.13
C PHE A 174 -16.34 -6.97 12.31
N ALA A 175 -16.85 -7.67 13.32
CA ALA A 175 -18.28 -7.80 13.55
C ALA A 175 -18.95 -6.51 14.06
N LYS A 176 -18.14 -5.54 14.51
CA LYS A 176 -18.59 -4.19 14.89
C LYS A 176 -18.54 -3.18 13.73
N TYR A 177 -17.93 -3.58 12.61
CA TYR A 177 -17.90 -2.86 11.34
C TYR A 177 -19.16 -3.19 10.54
#